data_AF-A0A814PID0-F1
#
_entry.id   AF-A0A814PID0-F1
#
_cell.length_a   1.000
_cell.length_b   1.000
_cell.length_c   1.000
_cell.angle_alpha   90.00
_cell.angle_beta   90.00
_cell.angle_gamma   90.00
#
_symmetry.space_group_name_H-M   'P 1'
#
loop_
_entity.id
_entity.type
_entity.pdbx_description
1 polymer ?
#
loop_
_entity_poly.entity_id
_entity_poly.type
_entity_poly.pdbx_seq_one_letter_code
_entity_poly.pdbx_strand_id
1 'polypeptide(L)'
;MDDYSTKIKLSAEHLIRVVFPEKALELDTLVSSPVLSFSEVSKVRAETRLPTADDIVAHSNNVTSGDDRHNSTSTLNTNTTKKRRTDSTDNANSTPSISTSRTVDVGTPVYVFNGIVPSNPLITILEEKLKPFIFHFLDSIAIIKLWIQLMIPKVEDGNNFGVSIQEDSLAEIRTLETDVTQYLDLTYKYLVSRGELIKKVAKYPHVDDYRRSVQSLDEKQFVSMRFIALELRNHYTSVHDLLMKNLEKIKRPRSVQTHSMY
;
A
#
# COMPACT_ATOMS: atom_id res chain seq x y z
N MET A 1 5.20 -8.23 38.31
CA MET A 1 5.68 -7.14 37.44
C MET A 1 7.17 -7.30 37.13
N ASP A 2 8.01 -7.65 38.10
CA ASP A 2 9.45 -7.82 37.89
C ASP A 2 9.81 -8.96 36.92
N ASP A 3 9.07 -10.07 36.96
CA ASP A 3 9.23 -11.18 36.00
C ASP A 3 8.94 -10.74 34.56
N TYR A 4 7.93 -9.89 34.38
CA TYR A 4 7.58 -9.35 33.07
C TYR A 4 8.68 -8.39 32.56
N SER A 5 9.20 -7.51 33.41
CA SER A 5 10.32 -6.63 33.07
C SER A 5 11.56 -7.44 32.66
N THR A 6 11.85 -8.52 33.39
CA THR A 6 12.96 -9.42 33.07
C THR A 6 12.77 -10.12 31.72
N LYS A 7 11.55 -10.60 31.45
CA LYS A 7 11.20 -11.17 30.15
C LYS A 7 11.42 -10.17 29.00
N ILE A 8 10.95 -8.93 29.14
CA ILE A 8 11.13 -7.88 28.13
C ILE A 8 12.62 -7.60 27.88
N LYS A 9 13.44 -7.51 28.93
CA LYS A 9 14.89 -7.32 28.79
C LYS A 9 15.55 -8.47 28.02
N LEU A 10 15.25 -9.71 28.36
CA LEU A 10 15.79 -10.89 27.67
C LEU A 10 15.35 -10.94 26.20
N SER A 11 14.07 -10.67 25.93
CA SER A 11 13.54 -10.59 24.57
C SER A 11 14.23 -9.48 23.75
N ALA A 12 14.36 -8.28 24.29
CA ALA A 12 15.01 -7.17 23.59
C ALA A 12 16.48 -7.47 23.27
N GLU A 13 17.24 -8.01 24.23
CA GLU A 13 18.64 -8.37 23.99
C GLU A 13 18.78 -9.48 22.94
N HIS A 14 17.90 -10.48 22.94
CA HIS A 14 17.88 -11.51 21.91
C HIS A 14 17.54 -10.95 20.53
N LEU A 15 16.53 -10.07 20.45
CA LEU A 15 16.14 -9.40 19.21
C LEU A 15 17.31 -8.63 18.60
N ILE A 16 17.98 -7.81 19.41
CA ILE A 16 19.08 -6.97 18.95
C ILE A 16 20.26 -7.83 18.52
N ARG A 17 20.69 -8.79 19.35
CA ARG A 17 21.94 -9.52 19.12
C ARG A 17 21.86 -10.59 18.04
N VAL A 18 20.68 -11.19 17.85
CA VAL A 18 20.52 -12.39 17.01
C VAL A 18 19.53 -12.11 15.89
N VAL A 19 18.28 -11.77 16.25
CA VAL A 19 17.18 -11.73 15.28
C VAL A 19 17.35 -10.61 14.26
N PHE A 20 17.77 -9.41 14.68
CA PHE A 20 17.88 -8.26 13.78
C PHE A 20 18.94 -8.46 12.70
N PRO A 21 20.17 -8.91 13.02
CA PRO A 21 21.15 -9.33 12.02
C PRO A 21 20.65 -10.41 11.06
N GLU A 22 19.98 -11.44 11.58
CA GLU A 22 19.41 -12.52 10.75
C GLU A 22 18.35 -11.99 9.78
N LYS A 23 17.41 -11.16 10.26
CA LYS A 23 16.38 -10.55 9.42
C LYS A 23 16.93 -9.58 8.39
N ALA A 24 17.97 -8.83 8.73
CA ALA A 24 18.67 -8.01 7.74
C ALA A 24 19.27 -8.87 6.62
N LEU A 25 19.89 -10.00 6.94
CA LEU A 25 20.46 -10.91 5.93
C LEU A 25 19.38 -11.61 5.08
N GLU A 26 18.28 -12.02 5.68
CA GLU A 26 17.12 -12.57 4.96
C GLU A 26 16.58 -11.55 3.95
N LEU A 27 16.41 -10.29 4.36
CA LEU A 27 15.95 -9.21 3.47
C LEU A 27 16.98 -8.86 2.40
N ASP A 28 18.27 -8.88 2.72
CA ASP A 28 19.33 -8.65 1.73
C ASP A 28 19.31 -9.72 0.63
N THR A 29 19.10 -10.98 1.03
CA THR A 29 18.91 -12.11 0.10
C THR A 29 17.66 -11.91 -0.75
N LEU A 30 16.53 -11.50 -0.15
CA LEU A 30 15.28 -11.24 -0.86
C LEU A 30 15.43 -10.10 -1.88
N VAL A 31 16.06 -8.99 -1.49
CA VAL A 31 16.29 -7.82 -2.33
C VAL A 31 17.23 -8.13 -3.49
N SER A 32 18.23 -8.98 -3.26
CA SER A 32 19.17 -9.43 -4.28
C SER A 32 18.58 -10.52 -5.19
N SER A 33 17.44 -11.11 -4.81
CA SER A 33 16.78 -12.13 -5.61
C SER A 33 16.15 -11.54 -6.89
N PRO A 34 15.99 -12.34 -7.96
CA PRO A 34 15.33 -11.89 -9.19
C PRO A 34 13.90 -11.37 -8.98
N VAL A 35 13.22 -11.80 -7.91
CA VAL A 35 11.83 -11.45 -7.62
C VAL A 35 11.62 -9.95 -7.36
N LEU A 36 12.65 -9.25 -6.86
CA LEU A 36 12.64 -7.81 -6.63
C LEU A 36 13.53 -7.04 -7.63
N SER A 37 13.97 -7.69 -8.71
CA SER A 37 14.77 -7.04 -9.75
C SER A 37 13.95 -6.03 -10.56
N PHE A 38 14.54 -4.91 -10.93
CA PHE A 38 13.89 -3.94 -11.83
C PHE A 38 13.57 -4.52 -13.22
N SER A 39 14.23 -5.61 -13.63
CA SER A 39 13.89 -6.35 -14.85
C SER A 39 12.46 -6.90 -14.83
N GLU A 40 11.87 -7.08 -13.65
CA GLU A 40 10.51 -7.62 -13.51
C GLU A 40 9.42 -6.56 -13.73
N VAL A 41 9.74 -5.27 -13.74
CA VAL A 41 8.75 -4.18 -13.92
C VAL A 41 7.96 -4.35 -15.22
N SER A 42 8.63 -4.73 -16.31
CA SER A 42 7.95 -4.99 -17.60
C SER A 42 6.98 -6.18 -17.53
N LYS A 43 7.27 -7.19 -16.69
CA LYS A 43 6.39 -8.34 -16.47
C LYS A 43 5.19 -7.98 -15.60
N VAL A 44 5.36 -7.08 -14.63
CA VAL A 44 4.26 -6.53 -13.83
C VAL A 44 3.19 -5.91 -14.73
N ARG A 45 3.60 -5.13 -15.74
CA ARG A 45 2.69 -4.55 -16.74
C ARG A 45 1.99 -5.63 -17.58
N ALA A 46 2.72 -6.66 -18.01
CA ALA A 46 2.18 -7.74 -18.82
C ALA A 46 1.11 -8.56 -18.08
N GLU A 47 1.23 -8.67 -16.75
CA GLU A 47 0.29 -9.38 -15.88
C GLU A 47 -0.88 -8.50 -15.40
N THR A 48 -0.97 -7.23 -15.81
CA THR A 48 -2.16 -6.38 -15.62
C THR A 48 -3.28 -6.86 -16.57
N ARG A 49 -3.82 -8.05 -16.28
CA ARG A 49 -4.90 -8.71 -17.04
C ARG A 49 -6.20 -7.93 -16.88
N LEU A 50 -6.45 -6.96 -17.75
CA LEU A 50 -7.69 -6.19 -17.81
C LEU A 50 -8.56 -6.69 -18.97
N PRO A 51 -9.86 -6.93 -18.76
CA PRO A 51 -10.78 -7.30 -19.85
C PRO A 51 -10.76 -6.26 -20.98
N THR A 52 -10.62 -6.68 -22.23
CA THR A 52 -10.57 -5.80 -23.41
C THR A 52 -11.97 -5.40 -23.88
N ALA A 53 -12.09 -4.43 -24.78
CA ALA A 53 -13.39 -4.01 -25.29
C ALA A 53 -14.12 -5.14 -26.04
N ASP A 54 -13.37 -6.01 -26.73
CA ASP A 54 -13.91 -7.14 -27.48
C ASP A 54 -14.44 -8.26 -26.56
N ASP A 55 -13.82 -8.45 -25.38
CA ASP A 55 -14.31 -9.37 -24.34
C ASP A 55 -15.67 -8.93 -23.77
N ILE A 56 -16.09 -7.69 -24.05
CA ILE A 56 -17.21 -7.02 -23.38
C ILE A 56 -18.41 -6.80 -24.33
N VAL A 57 -18.20 -6.85 -25.66
CA VAL A 57 -19.28 -6.74 -26.67
C VAL A 57 -19.96 -8.10 -26.96
N ALA A 58 -19.29 -9.22 -26.67
CA ALA A 58 -19.75 -10.56 -27.08
C ALA A 58 -21.05 -11.08 -26.41
N HIS A 59 -21.65 -10.36 -25.45
CA HIS A 59 -22.85 -10.82 -24.73
C HIS A 59 -24.09 -9.94 -24.88
N SER A 60 -24.01 -8.76 -25.48
CA SER A 60 -25.22 -7.99 -25.84
C SER A 60 -25.99 -8.63 -26.99
N ASN A 61 -25.33 -9.44 -27.83
CA ASN A 61 -25.93 -10.01 -29.03
C ASN A 61 -26.55 -11.41 -28.84
N ASN A 62 -26.48 -11.99 -27.63
CA ASN A 62 -26.98 -13.35 -27.35
C ASN A 62 -28.28 -13.41 -26.52
N VAL A 63 -28.95 -12.28 -26.25
CA VAL A 63 -30.22 -12.26 -25.48
C VAL A 63 -31.47 -12.05 -26.34
N THR A 64 -31.34 -11.88 -27.67
CA THR A 64 -32.51 -11.84 -28.57
C THR A 64 -32.34 -12.77 -29.76
N SER A 65 -32.30 -14.08 -29.49
CA SER A 65 -32.68 -15.10 -30.47
C SER A 65 -34.01 -15.71 -30.04
N GLY A 66 -35.09 -15.12 -30.54
CA GLY A 66 -36.46 -15.58 -30.38
C GLY A 66 -37.38 -14.71 -31.23
N ASP A 67 -37.65 -15.20 -32.45
CA ASP A 67 -38.72 -14.81 -33.38
C ASP A 67 -39.00 -13.31 -33.60
N ASP A 68 -38.67 -12.78 -34.79
CA ASP A 68 -39.71 -12.60 -35.81
C ASP A 68 -39.14 -12.10 -37.15
N ARG A 69 -39.84 -12.53 -38.21
CA ARG A 69 -39.52 -12.29 -39.62
C ARG A 69 -39.86 -10.85 -40.06
N HIS A 70 -39.15 -10.43 -41.12
CA HIS A 70 -39.50 -9.47 -42.18
C HIS A 70 -38.89 -8.05 -42.20
N ASN A 71 -38.05 -7.89 -43.24
CA ASN A 71 -38.04 -6.86 -44.30
C ASN A 71 -37.05 -5.67 -44.20
N SER A 72 -36.01 -5.77 -45.01
CA SER A 72 -35.37 -4.78 -45.89
C SER A 72 -35.61 -3.28 -45.62
N THR A 73 -34.55 -2.49 -45.40
CA THR A 73 -33.89 -1.65 -46.42
C THR A 73 -32.82 -0.72 -45.83
N SER A 74 -31.80 -0.50 -46.64
CA SER A 74 -30.70 0.48 -46.54
C SER A 74 -31.13 1.89 -46.10
N THR A 75 -30.34 2.55 -45.26
CA THR A 75 -29.79 3.89 -45.55
C THR A 75 -28.72 4.33 -44.54
N LEU A 76 -27.56 4.73 -45.07
CA LEU A 76 -26.60 5.61 -44.42
C LEU A 76 -27.29 6.92 -44.03
N ASN A 77 -26.99 7.46 -42.83
CA ASN A 77 -26.71 8.89 -42.75
C ASN A 77 -25.90 9.30 -41.52
N THR A 78 -24.97 10.20 -41.84
CA THR A 78 -23.99 10.90 -41.01
C THR A 78 -24.60 12.10 -40.28
N ASN A 79 -23.79 12.73 -39.40
CA ASN A 79 -23.83 14.13 -38.91
C ASN A 79 -24.24 14.28 -37.43
N THR A 80 -23.32 14.52 -36.48
CA THR A 80 -22.47 15.70 -36.16
C THR A 80 -23.10 16.69 -35.18
N THR A 81 -22.23 17.15 -34.26
CA THR A 81 -22.25 18.40 -33.47
C THR A 81 -23.18 18.49 -32.25
N LYS A 82 -22.61 18.48 -31.03
CA LYS A 82 -22.20 19.65 -30.20
C LYS A 82 -23.38 20.54 -29.80
N LYS A 83 -23.66 20.70 -28.49
CA LYS A 83 -23.25 21.88 -27.68
C LYS A 83 -23.87 21.89 -26.27
N ARG A 84 -22.93 22.03 -25.33
CA ARG A 84 -22.94 22.38 -23.90
C ARG A 84 -23.82 23.59 -23.47
N ARG A 85 -24.44 23.43 -22.27
CA ARG A 85 -24.55 24.32 -21.07
C ARG A 85 -25.89 24.99 -20.68
N THR A 86 -26.21 24.75 -19.39
CA THR A 86 -26.82 25.60 -18.32
C THR A 86 -28.23 26.15 -18.51
N ASP A 87 -29.09 25.88 -17.53
CA ASP A 87 -30.24 26.73 -17.21
C ASP A 87 -30.38 26.95 -15.70
N SER A 88 -30.67 28.21 -15.35
CA SER A 88 -31.32 28.61 -14.11
C SER A 88 -32.72 29.14 -14.46
N THR A 89 -33.69 28.68 -13.67
CA THR A 89 -34.94 29.36 -13.22
C THR A 89 -36.05 29.74 -14.22
N ASP A 90 -37.23 29.21 -13.88
CA ASP A 90 -38.55 29.86 -13.80
C ASP A 90 -39.56 29.83 -14.98
N ASN A 91 -40.58 28.99 -14.75
CA ASN A 91 -42.01 29.31 -14.64
C ASN A 91 -43.00 29.07 -15.82
N ALA A 92 -44.02 28.29 -15.45
CA ALA A 92 -45.45 28.28 -15.83
C ALA A 92 -45.96 28.11 -17.28
N ASN A 93 -46.83 27.08 -17.37
CA ASN A 93 -48.05 26.93 -18.19
C ASN A 93 -47.92 26.66 -19.69
N SER A 94 -48.17 25.40 -20.07
CA SER A 94 -49.24 24.96 -21.02
C SER A 94 -49.08 23.47 -21.39
N THR A 95 -50.12 22.67 -21.22
CA THR A 95 -50.34 21.36 -21.89
C THR A 95 -51.72 21.41 -22.57
N PRO A 96 -52.09 20.53 -23.53
CA PRO A 96 -51.37 19.35 -24.01
C PRO A 96 -51.34 19.19 -25.56
N SER A 97 -50.33 18.50 -26.09
CA SER A 97 -50.55 17.58 -27.22
C SER A 97 -49.48 16.51 -27.25
N ILE A 98 -49.96 15.26 -27.23
CA ILE A 98 -49.19 14.04 -27.17
C ILE A 98 -48.57 13.79 -28.54
N SER A 99 -47.26 13.92 -28.66
CA SER A 99 -46.46 13.17 -29.62
C SER A 99 -45.42 12.39 -28.84
N THR A 100 -45.72 11.12 -28.58
CA THR A 100 -44.84 10.20 -27.86
C THR A 100 -43.65 9.84 -28.75
N SER A 101 -42.71 10.77 -28.92
CA SER A 101 -41.37 10.42 -29.36
C SER A 101 -40.72 9.70 -28.20
N ARG A 102 -40.74 8.36 -28.23
CA ARG A 102 -39.88 7.53 -27.38
C ARG A 102 -38.44 7.82 -27.78
N THR A 103 -37.85 8.86 -27.21
CA THR A 103 -36.41 8.95 -27.09
C THR A 103 -36.03 7.76 -26.21
N VAL A 104 -35.51 6.71 -26.83
CA VAL A 104 -34.78 5.67 -26.10
C VAL A 104 -33.68 6.43 -25.40
N ASP A 105 -33.79 6.55 -24.08
CA ASP A 105 -32.75 7.10 -23.22
C ASP A 105 -31.61 6.09 -23.29
N VAL A 106 -30.75 6.23 -24.31
CA VAL A 106 -29.56 5.39 -24.47
C VAL A 106 -28.60 5.88 -23.40
N GLY A 107 -28.75 5.31 -22.20
CA GLY A 107 -27.84 5.54 -21.10
C GLY A 107 -26.39 5.33 -21.54
N THR A 108 -25.45 6.05 -20.92
CA THR A 108 -24.02 5.92 -21.21
C THR A 108 -23.62 4.44 -21.18
N PRO A 109 -23.03 3.88 -22.26
CA PRO A 109 -22.65 2.47 -22.28
C PRO A 109 -21.64 2.19 -21.17
N VAL A 110 -22.08 1.44 -20.15
CA VAL A 110 -21.24 0.96 -19.05
C VAL A 110 -20.73 -0.43 -19.45
N TYR A 111 -19.42 -0.63 -19.36
CA TYR A 111 -18.83 -1.93 -19.59
C TYR A 111 -18.99 -2.78 -18.33
N VAL A 112 -19.64 -3.94 -18.46
CA VAL A 112 -19.74 -4.93 -17.38
C VAL A 112 -18.56 -5.88 -17.53
N PHE A 113 -17.74 -6.02 -16.50
CA PHE A 113 -16.73 -7.07 -16.48
C PHE A 113 -17.43 -8.43 -16.34
N ASN A 114 -17.24 -9.32 -17.32
CA ASN A 114 -17.73 -10.70 -17.21
C ASN A 114 -16.80 -11.49 -16.29
N GLY A 115 -17.11 -11.49 -14.99
CA GLY A 115 -16.39 -12.26 -13.97
C GLY A 115 -15.43 -11.41 -13.12
N ILE A 116 -14.48 -12.09 -12.48
CA ILE A 116 -13.56 -11.51 -11.50
C ILE A 116 -12.36 -10.88 -12.23
N VAL A 117 -12.06 -9.62 -11.94
CA VAL A 117 -10.79 -9.00 -12.34
C VAL A 117 -9.74 -9.34 -11.26
N PRO A 118 -8.74 -10.18 -11.56
CA PRO A 118 -7.79 -10.62 -10.55
C PRO A 118 -6.83 -9.50 -10.13
N SER A 119 -6.29 -9.62 -8.92
CA SER A 119 -5.11 -8.86 -8.49
C SER A 119 -3.90 -9.20 -9.35
N ASN A 120 -2.93 -8.30 -9.40
CA ASN A 120 -1.68 -8.56 -10.10
C ASN A 120 -0.87 -9.64 -9.33
N PRO A 121 -0.63 -10.83 -9.90
CA PRO A 121 -0.06 -11.96 -9.18
C PRO A 121 1.36 -11.70 -8.68
N LEU A 122 2.17 -10.94 -9.43
CA LEU A 122 3.54 -10.60 -9.02
C LEU A 122 3.53 -9.70 -7.79
N ILE A 123 2.62 -8.73 -7.74
CA ILE A 123 2.47 -7.85 -6.57
C ILE A 123 1.95 -8.65 -5.37
N THR A 124 1.00 -9.57 -5.58
CA THR A 124 0.51 -10.45 -4.51
C THR A 124 1.64 -11.30 -3.91
N ILE A 125 2.48 -11.91 -4.74
CA ILE A 125 3.64 -12.69 -4.27
C ILE A 125 4.61 -11.81 -3.47
N LEU A 126 4.84 -10.57 -3.92
CA LEU A 126 5.69 -9.64 -3.18
C LEU A 126 5.10 -9.26 -1.83
N GLU A 127 3.80 -9.01 -1.75
CA GLU A 127 3.11 -8.71 -0.51
C GLU A 127 3.19 -9.86 0.48
N GLU A 128 2.97 -11.10 0.03
CA GLU A 128 3.08 -12.30 0.87
C GLU A 128 4.48 -12.47 1.44
N LYS A 129 5.52 -12.13 0.68
CA LYS A 129 6.91 -12.20 1.14
C LYS A 129 7.29 -11.06 2.08
N LEU A 130 6.82 -9.84 1.84
CA LEU A 130 7.29 -8.64 2.55
C LEU A 130 6.49 -8.32 3.81
N LYS A 131 5.17 -8.55 3.82
CA LYS A 131 4.30 -8.27 4.99
C LYS A 131 4.79 -8.91 6.28
N PRO A 132 5.27 -10.17 6.31
CA PRO A 132 5.82 -10.77 7.53
C PRO A 132 6.98 -9.98 8.13
N PHE A 133 7.85 -9.38 7.31
CA PHE A 133 8.97 -8.58 7.79
C PHE A 133 8.51 -7.25 8.42
N ILE A 134 7.46 -6.63 7.84
CA ILE A 134 6.86 -5.40 8.38
C ILE A 134 6.26 -5.68 9.76
N PHE A 135 5.42 -6.71 9.87
CA PHE A 135 4.77 -7.07 11.14
C PHE A 135 5.80 -7.45 12.20
N HIS A 136 6.76 -8.30 11.84
CA HIS A 136 7.83 -8.68 12.75
C HIS A 136 8.63 -7.46 13.24
N PHE A 137 8.93 -6.50 12.36
CA PHE A 137 9.66 -5.29 12.74
C PHE A 137 8.85 -4.47 13.75
N LEU A 138 7.56 -4.24 13.50
CA LEU A 138 6.68 -3.47 14.39
C LEU A 138 6.52 -4.14 15.77
N ASP A 139 6.35 -5.45 15.82
CA ASP A 139 6.28 -6.16 17.10
C ASP A 139 7.62 -6.08 17.86
N SER A 140 8.72 -6.24 17.15
CA SER A 140 10.07 -6.19 17.73
C SER A 140 10.43 -4.79 18.24
N ILE A 141 10.13 -3.75 17.45
CA ILE A 141 10.45 -2.36 17.80
C ILE A 141 9.63 -1.93 19.03
N ALA A 142 8.40 -2.42 19.18
CA ALA A 142 7.59 -2.19 20.36
C ALA A 142 8.21 -2.79 21.64
N ILE A 143 8.78 -4.00 21.55
CA ILE A 143 9.50 -4.65 22.67
C ILE A 143 10.75 -3.85 23.04
N ILE A 144 11.55 -3.45 22.03
CA ILE A 144 12.78 -2.66 22.24
C ILE A 144 12.46 -1.29 22.85
N LYS A 145 11.43 -0.62 22.34
CA LYS A 145 10.94 0.68 22.86
C LYS A 145 10.56 0.55 24.34
N LEU A 146 9.76 -0.46 24.69
CA LEU A 146 9.39 -0.72 26.08
C LEU A 146 10.60 -1.04 26.95
N TRP A 147 11.55 -1.83 26.44
CA TRP A 147 12.78 -2.14 27.15
C TRP A 147 13.59 -0.88 27.47
N ILE A 148 13.83 0.00 26.51
CA ILE A 148 14.57 1.26 26.75
C ILE A 148 13.83 2.12 27.77
N GLN A 149 12.50 2.26 27.66
CA GLN A 149 11.68 3.00 28.62
C GLN A 149 11.81 2.47 30.05
N LEU A 150 11.84 1.14 30.22
CA LEU A 150 12.04 0.51 31.53
C LEU A 150 13.45 0.70 32.09
N MET A 151 14.42 1.08 31.25
CA MET A 151 15.80 1.33 31.66
C MET A 151 16.09 2.79 32.01
N ILE A 152 15.17 3.71 31.70
CA ILE A 152 15.29 5.10 32.13
C ILE A 152 15.15 5.18 33.66
N PRO A 153 16.14 5.70 34.39
CA PRO A 153 16.13 5.76 35.84
C PRO A 153 15.26 6.93 36.35
N LYS A 154 15.04 6.98 37.66
CA LYS A 154 14.41 8.14 38.31
C LYS A 154 15.18 9.43 37.99
N VAL A 155 14.47 10.52 37.70
CA VAL A 155 15.07 11.85 37.47
C VAL A 155 15.88 12.31 38.68
N GLU A 156 17.11 12.79 38.42
CA GLU A 156 18.05 13.33 39.41
C GLU A 156 18.84 14.50 38.81
N ASP A 157 19.37 15.37 39.67
CA ASP A 157 20.23 16.47 39.26
C ASP A 157 21.66 15.97 39.00
N GLY A 158 22.11 16.08 37.75
CA GLY A 158 23.45 15.67 37.30
C GLY A 158 23.56 14.19 36.92
N ASN A 159 24.72 13.81 36.36
CA ASN A 159 25.00 12.44 35.88
C ASN A 159 23.98 11.91 34.84
N ASN A 160 23.45 12.80 33.99
CA ASN A 160 22.38 12.49 33.03
C ASN A 160 22.89 12.17 31.61
N PHE A 161 24.20 12.06 31.39
CA PHE A 161 24.74 11.75 30.06
C PHE A 161 24.25 10.40 29.52
N GLY A 162 24.28 9.34 30.32
CA GLY A 162 23.74 8.05 29.84
C GLY A 162 22.22 8.07 29.68
N VAL A 163 21.52 8.93 30.43
CA VAL A 163 20.07 9.12 30.27
C VAL A 163 19.77 9.82 28.94
N SER A 164 20.55 10.83 28.53
CA SER A 164 20.38 11.46 27.21
C SER A 164 20.63 10.47 26.07
N ILE A 165 21.61 9.56 26.20
CA ILE A 165 21.82 8.49 25.20
C ILE A 165 20.60 7.54 25.12
N GLN A 166 19.95 7.23 26.26
CA GLN A 166 18.70 6.46 26.25
C GLN A 166 17.57 7.22 25.56
N GLU A 167 17.42 8.51 25.83
CA GLU A 167 16.40 9.37 25.22
C GLU A 167 16.58 9.51 23.71
N ASP A 168 17.82 9.75 23.26
CA ASP A 168 18.18 9.84 21.84
C ASP A 168 17.92 8.51 21.12
N SER A 169 18.35 7.40 21.73
CA SER A 169 18.08 6.06 21.18
C SER A 169 16.57 5.80 21.09
N LEU A 170 15.81 6.15 22.14
CA LEU A 170 14.36 5.98 22.17
C LEU A 170 13.65 6.86 21.12
N ALA A 171 14.14 8.07 20.87
CA ALA A 171 13.62 8.95 19.83
C ALA A 171 13.80 8.34 18.44
N GLU A 172 14.98 7.81 18.14
CA GLU A 172 15.25 7.14 16.87
C GLU A 172 14.34 5.91 16.67
N ILE A 173 14.20 5.07 17.69
CA ILE A 173 13.30 3.91 17.67
C ILE A 173 11.84 4.30 17.36
N ARG A 174 11.37 5.46 17.85
CA ARG A 174 10.01 5.97 17.56
C ARG A 174 9.87 6.46 16.12
N THR A 175 10.90 7.09 15.56
CA THR A 175 10.93 7.50 14.15
C THR A 175 10.80 6.27 13.25
N LEU A 176 11.62 5.24 13.51
CA LEU A 176 11.60 4.00 12.74
C LEU A 176 10.26 3.25 12.81
N GLU A 177 9.61 3.24 13.98
CA GLU A 177 8.25 2.69 14.12
C GLU A 177 7.24 3.45 13.25
N THR A 178 7.36 4.77 13.17
CA THR A 178 6.49 5.63 12.34
C THR A 178 6.68 5.33 10.86
N ASP A 179 7.94 5.24 10.41
CA ASP A 179 8.28 4.95 9.01
C ASP A 179 7.75 3.57 8.58
N VAL A 180 7.96 2.55 9.41
CA VAL A 180 7.49 1.19 9.09
C VAL A 180 5.96 1.07 9.14
N THR A 181 5.30 1.83 10.02
CA THR A 181 3.84 1.95 10.01
C THR A 181 3.34 2.57 8.69
N GLN A 182 4.03 3.59 8.17
CA GLN A 182 3.70 4.18 6.87
C GLN A 182 3.87 3.17 5.72
N TYR A 183 4.86 2.28 5.77
CA TYR A 183 5.03 1.23 4.76
C TYR A 183 3.86 0.23 4.76
N LEU A 184 3.34 -0.10 5.94
CA LEU A 184 2.16 -0.95 6.07
C LEU A 184 0.93 -0.28 5.42
N ASP A 185 0.71 1.01 5.69
CA ASP A 185 -0.36 1.79 5.08
C ASP A 185 -0.27 1.83 3.55
N LEU A 186 0.94 2.03 3.01
CA LEU A 186 1.17 2.04 1.56
C LEU A 186 0.81 0.69 0.93
N THR A 187 1.13 -0.40 1.63
CA THR A 187 0.81 -1.77 1.18
C THR A 187 -0.70 -1.98 1.06
N TYR A 188 -1.51 -1.50 2.01
CA TYR A 188 -2.96 -1.65 1.95
C TYR A 188 -3.65 -0.66 0.99
N LYS A 189 -3.12 0.56 0.84
CA LYS A 189 -3.68 1.59 -0.06
C LYS A 189 -3.67 1.18 -1.53
N TYR A 190 -2.76 0.30 -1.94
CA TYR A 190 -2.65 -0.17 -3.31
C TYR A 190 -3.95 -0.84 -3.79
N LEU A 191 -4.47 -1.82 -3.04
CA LEU A 191 -5.66 -2.58 -3.45
C LEU A 191 -6.89 -1.69 -3.63
N VAL A 192 -7.09 -0.75 -2.70
CA VAL A 192 -8.19 0.23 -2.76
C VAL A 192 -8.03 1.14 -3.99
N SER A 193 -6.83 1.67 -4.20
CA SER A 193 -6.54 2.56 -5.34
C SER A 193 -6.73 1.84 -6.68
N ARG A 194 -6.30 0.59 -6.76
CA ARG A 194 -6.43 -0.24 -7.96
C ARG A 194 -7.90 -0.56 -8.24
N GLY A 195 -8.67 -0.90 -7.22
CA GLY A 195 -10.12 -1.14 -7.34
C GLY A 195 -10.87 0.08 -7.90
N GLU A 196 -10.57 1.28 -7.41
CA GLU A 196 -11.18 2.51 -7.92
C GLU A 196 -10.77 2.82 -9.37
N LEU A 197 -9.54 2.52 -9.78
CA LEU A 197 -9.14 2.64 -11.19
C LEU A 197 -9.84 1.61 -12.08
N ILE A 198 -9.93 0.35 -11.66
CA ILE A 198 -10.64 -0.71 -12.40
C ILE A 198 -12.11 -0.36 -12.60
N LYS A 199 -12.77 0.17 -11.56
CA LYS A 199 -14.13 0.70 -11.64
C LYS A 199 -14.26 1.83 -12.67
N LYS A 200 -13.27 2.71 -12.79
CA LYS A 200 -13.24 3.75 -13.83
C LYS A 200 -13.02 3.16 -15.22
N VAL A 201 -12.20 2.11 -15.37
CA VAL A 201 -12.05 1.38 -16.64
C VAL A 201 -13.40 0.80 -17.11
N ALA A 202 -14.18 0.21 -16.20
CA ALA A 202 -15.53 -0.29 -16.53
C ALA A 202 -16.51 0.83 -16.89
N LYS A 203 -16.51 1.93 -16.14
CA LYS A 203 -17.44 3.05 -16.39
C LYS A 203 -17.09 3.89 -17.61
N TYR A 204 -15.80 4.00 -17.93
CA TYR A 204 -15.25 4.88 -18.97
C TYR A 204 -14.28 4.11 -19.88
N PRO A 205 -14.79 3.09 -20.59
CA PRO A 205 -14.03 2.19 -21.48
C PRO A 205 -13.27 2.91 -22.61
N HIS A 206 -13.80 4.04 -23.07
CA HIS A 206 -13.28 4.85 -24.18
C HIS A 206 -12.12 5.75 -23.74
N VAL A 207 -11.83 5.82 -22.43
CA VAL A 207 -10.72 6.58 -21.88
C VAL A 207 -9.54 5.63 -21.62
N ASP A 208 -8.65 5.50 -22.61
CA ASP A 208 -7.50 4.60 -22.55
C ASP A 208 -6.57 4.89 -21.35
N ASP A 209 -6.49 6.15 -20.92
CA ASP A 209 -5.67 6.57 -19.78
C ASP A 209 -6.04 5.86 -18.47
N TYR A 210 -7.29 5.41 -18.29
CA TYR A 210 -7.63 4.62 -17.10
C TYR A 210 -6.99 3.23 -17.12
N ARG A 211 -6.89 2.60 -18.29
CA ARG A 211 -6.21 1.30 -18.43
C ARG A 211 -4.70 1.46 -18.19
N ARG A 212 -4.10 2.48 -18.80
CA ARG A 212 -2.69 2.83 -18.55
C ARG A 212 -2.43 3.18 -17.09
N SER A 213 -3.36 3.86 -16.42
CA SER A 213 -3.23 4.20 -15.00
C SER A 213 -3.19 2.97 -14.10
N VAL A 214 -3.94 1.90 -14.41
CA VAL A 214 -3.85 0.64 -13.65
C VAL A 214 -2.46 0.02 -13.80
N GLN A 215 -1.94 -0.04 -15.03
CA GLN A 215 -0.59 -0.55 -15.31
C GLN A 215 0.48 0.27 -14.57
N SER A 216 0.42 1.60 -14.65
CA SER A 216 1.34 2.49 -13.93
C SER A 216 1.23 2.35 -12.42
N LEU A 217 0.02 2.10 -11.89
CA LEU A 217 -0.18 1.84 -10.46
C LEU A 217 0.47 0.51 -10.03
N ASP A 218 0.31 -0.54 -10.84
CA ASP A 218 0.95 -1.83 -10.60
C ASP A 218 2.50 -1.68 -10.61
N GLU A 219 3.08 -0.97 -11.59
CA GLU A 219 4.51 -0.68 -11.63
C GLU A 219 5.00 0.12 -10.44
N LYS A 220 4.27 1.19 -10.09
CA LYS A 220 4.57 1.98 -8.90
C LYS A 220 4.59 1.10 -7.66
N GLN A 221 3.61 0.22 -7.50
CA GLN A 221 3.53 -0.66 -6.34
C GLN A 221 4.72 -1.63 -6.28
N PHE A 222 5.14 -2.20 -7.41
CA PHE A 222 6.35 -3.03 -7.45
C PHE A 222 7.58 -2.26 -6.95
N VAL A 223 7.79 -1.04 -7.46
CA VAL A 223 8.92 -0.19 -7.04
C VAL A 223 8.81 0.17 -5.55
N SER A 224 7.61 0.49 -5.05
CA SER A 224 7.38 0.75 -3.64
C SER A 224 7.70 -0.47 -2.77
N MET A 225 7.28 -1.68 -3.16
CA MET A 225 7.60 -2.91 -2.43
C MET A 225 9.10 -3.17 -2.37
N ARG A 226 9.80 -2.94 -3.49
CA ARG A 226 11.27 -3.03 -3.54
C ARG A 226 11.93 -2.02 -2.60
N PHE A 227 11.46 -0.78 -2.57
CA PHE A 227 11.97 0.26 -1.70
C PHE A 227 11.74 -0.08 -0.22
N ILE A 228 10.53 -0.52 0.14
CA ILE A 228 10.20 -0.94 1.51
C ILE A 228 11.12 -2.09 1.97
N ALA A 229 11.42 -3.06 1.10
CA ALA A 229 12.34 -4.15 1.43
C ALA A 229 13.78 -3.66 1.72
N LEU A 230 14.27 -2.69 0.94
CA LEU A 230 15.57 -2.05 1.19
C LEU A 230 15.58 -1.28 2.52
N GLU A 231 14.56 -0.47 2.76
CA GLU A 231 14.48 0.34 3.98
C GLU A 231 14.31 -0.54 5.23
N LEU A 232 13.51 -1.60 5.17
CA LEU A 232 13.41 -2.56 6.27
C LEU A 232 14.77 -3.20 6.59
N ARG A 233 15.53 -3.63 5.56
CA ARG A 233 16.87 -4.18 5.75
C ARG A 233 17.79 -3.17 6.45
N ASN A 234 17.76 -1.93 5.98
CA ASN A 234 18.54 -0.83 6.55
C ASN A 234 18.11 -0.57 8.00
N HIS A 235 16.81 -0.57 8.31
CA HIS A 235 16.27 -0.36 9.65
C HIS A 235 16.64 -1.48 10.62
N TYR A 236 16.57 -2.76 10.22
CA TYR A 236 17.05 -3.86 11.05
C TYR A 236 18.55 -3.69 11.38
N THR A 237 19.33 -3.25 10.40
CA THR A 237 20.77 -3.03 10.55
C THR A 237 21.07 -1.83 11.44
N SER A 238 20.37 -0.71 11.26
CA SER A 238 20.58 0.53 12.01
C SER A 238 20.18 0.38 13.47
N VAL A 239 19.06 -0.30 13.76
CA VAL A 239 18.66 -0.58 15.16
C VAL A 239 19.68 -1.48 15.85
N HIS A 240 20.13 -2.55 15.18
CA HIS A 240 21.19 -3.40 15.73
C HIS A 240 22.46 -2.59 16.04
N ASP A 241 22.96 -1.83 15.07
CA ASP A 241 24.18 -1.06 15.21
C ASP A 241 24.08 0.02 16.31
N LEU A 242 23.01 0.81 16.31
CA LEU A 242 22.72 1.85 17.29
C LEU A 242 22.71 1.28 18.72
N LEU A 243 21.94 0.22 18.93
CA LEU A 243 21.73 -0.31 20.29
C LEU A 243 22.93 -1.12 20.77
N MET A 244 23.64 -1.82 19.88
CA MET A 244 24.86 -2.54 20.27
C MET A 244 25.98 -1.58 20.67
N LYS A 245 26.17 -0.48 19.94
CA LYS A 245 27.18 0.54 20.28
C LYS A 245 26.89 1.21 21.62
N ASN A 246 25.62 1.42 21.94
CA ASN A 246 25.19 2.15 23.14
C ASN A 246 24.71 1.24 24.28
N LEU A 247 24.88 -0.08 24.16
CA LEU A 247 24.24 -1.07 25.03
C LEU A 247 24.57 -0.89 26.51
N GLU A 248 25.82 -0.53 26.82
CA GLU A 248 26.25 -0.30 28.20
C GLU A 248 25.47 0.87 28.83
N LYS A 249 25.39 2.00 28.11
CA LYS A 249 24.68 3.19 28.59
C LYS A 249 23.17 3.00 28.62
N ILE A 250 22.62 2.20 27.70
CA ILE A 250 21.21 1.82 27.73
C ILE A 250 20.89 0.99 28.98
N LYS A 251 21.76 0.06 29.39
CA LYS A 251 21.51 -0.79 30.58
C LYS A 251 21.87 -0.10 31.89
N ARG A 252 22.90 0.75 31.88
CA ARG A 252 23.48 1.41 33.06
C ARG A 252 23.83 2.87 32.71
N PRO A 253 22.84 3.77 32.70
CA PRO A 253 23.02 5.14 32.24
C PRO A 253 23.85 6.01 33.20
N ARG A 254 23.81 5.71 34.50
CA ARG A 254 24.58 6.42 35.52
C ARG A 254 25.85 5.66 35.88
N SER A 255 26.98 6.36 35.88
CA SER A 255 28.19 5.83 36.53
C SER A 255 27.94 5.79 38.03
N VAL A 256 28.39 4.72 38.70
CA VAL A 256 28.46 4.71 40.15
C VAL A 256 29.44 5.81 40.55
N GLN A 257 28.96 6.89 41.17
CA GLN A 257 29.86 7.80 41.87
C GLN A 257 30.55 6.95 42.94
N THR A 258 31.84 6.62 42.74
CA THR A 258 32.70 6.42 43.90
C THR A 258 32.64 7.74 44.64
N HIS A 259 31.97 7.77 45.79
CA HIS A 259 32.13 8.86 46.73
C HIS A 259 33.63 9.12 46.83
N SER A 260 34.07 10.29 46.38
CA SER A 260 35.36 10.84 46.78
C SER A 260 35.26 11.03 48.28
N MET A 261 35.56 9.97 49.03
CA MET A 261 36.03 10.09 50.40
C MET A 261 37.35 10.84 50.28
N TYR A 262 37.32 12.13 50.57
CA TYR A 262 38.28 12.93 51.33
C TYR A 262 38.01 14.41 51.09
#